data_AF-A0A972QTX3-F1
#
_entry.id   AF-A0A972QTX3-F1
#
_cell.length_a   1.000
_cell.length_b   1.000
_cell.length_c   1.000
_cell.angle_alpha   90.00
_cell.angle_beta   90.00
_cell.angle_gamma   90.00
#
_symmetry.space_group_name_H-M   'P 1'
#
loop_
_entity.id
_entity.type
_entity.pdbx_description
1 polymer ?
#
loop_
_entity_poly.entity_id
_entity_poly.type
_entity_poly.pdbx_seq_one_letter_code
_entity_poly.pdbx_strand_id
1 'polypeptide(L)' 'MKKWISVLVPLALLAFPNSSLAEKENSQSLTTLEEVVVTATKTEERRKDIPNSVILIDEIDIEESSAKSLGELLA' A
#
# COMPACT_ATOMS: atom_id res chain seq x y z
N MET A 1 -57.74 4.60 5.38
CA MET A 1 -56.39 5.14 5.67
C MET A 1 -55.53 4.23 6.57
N LYS A 2 -56.04 3.70 7.69
CA LYS A 2 -55.21 2.97 8.69
C LYS A 2 -54.65 1.60 8.24
N LYS A 3 -55.36 0.87 7.36
CA LYS A 3 -54.91 -0.43 6.82
C LYS A 3 -53.77 -0.31 5.79
N TRP A 4 -53.67 0.85 5.12
CA TRP A 4 -52.60 1.09 4.13
C TRP A 4 -51.28 1.43 4.80
N ILE A 5 -51.33 2.13 5.94
CA ILE A 5 -50.15 2.40 6.78
C ILE A 5 -49.53 1.09 7.31
N SER A 6 -50.35 0.08 7.64
CA SER A 6 -49.87 -1.22 8.10
C SER A 6 -49.07 -2.01 7.06
N VAL A 7 -49.27 -1.74 5.76
CA VAL A 7 -48.53 -2.41 4.67
C VAL A 7 -47.30 -1.60 4.26
N LEU A 8 -47.36 -0.28 4.39
CA LEU A 8 -46.27 0.61 3.98
C LEU A 8 -45.06 0.54 4.93
N VAL A 9 -45.28 0.27 6.23
CA VAL A 9 -44.21 0.13 7.23
C VAL A 9 -43.29 -1.09 6.98
N PRO A 10 -43.79 -2.33 6.79
CA PRO A 10 -42.90 -3.45 6.48
C PRO A 10 -42.21 -3.33 5.11
N LEU A 11 -42.86 -2.68 4.13
CA LEU A 11 -42.27 -2.42 2.83
C LEU A 11 -41.11 -1.40 2.90
N ALA A 12 -41.24 -0.38 3.74
CA ALA A 12 -40.17 0.59 3.99
C ALA A 12 -38.98 -0.05 4.72
N LEU A 13 -39.21 -1.01 5.61
CA LEU A 13 -38.12 -1.74 6.29
C LEU A 13 -37.29 -2.61 5.33
N LEU A 14 -37.90 -3.15 4.26
CA LEU A 14 -37.20 -3.95 3.26
C LEU A 14 -36.45 -3.09 2.22
N ALA A 15 -36.72 -1.78 2.15
CA ALA A 15 -36.12 -0.87 1.19
C ALA A 15 -34.78 -0.28 1.64
N PHE A 16 -34.35 -0.53 2.88
CA PHE A 16 -33.02 -0.13 3.34
C PHE A 16 -32.01 -1.21 2.94
N PRO A 17 -31.10 -0.96 1.98
CA PRO A 17 -30.05 -1.91 1.67
C PRO A 17 -29.19 -2.07 2.94
N ASN A 18 -29.00 -3.32 3.36
CA ASN A 18 -28.07 -3.68 4.43
C ASN A 18 -26.72 -3.07 4.09
N SER A 19 -26.40 -1.96 4.74
CA SER A 19 -25.10 -1.32 4.62
C SER A 19 -24.13 -2.23 5.36
N SER A 20 -23.58 -3.21 4.66
CA SER A 20 -22.48 -3.99 5.22
C SER A 20 -21.31 -3.03 5.37
N LEU A 21 -20.99 -2.72 6.62
CA LEU A 21 -19.71 -2.13 6.96
C LEU A 21 -18.69 -3.26 6.78
N ALA A 22 -18.28 -3.50 5.53
CA ALA A 22 -17.08 -4.24 5.28
C ALA A 22 -15.95 -3.37 5.86
N GLU A 23 -15.38 -3.82 6.98
CA GLU A 23 -14.09 -3.36 7.40
C GLU A 23 -13.18 -3.55 6.19
N LYS A 24 -12.79 -2.45 5.56
CA LYS A 24 -11.62 -2.48 4.70
C LYS A 24 -10.51 -2.85 5.65
N GLU A 25 -10.21 -4.15 5.72
CA GLU A 25 -9.00 -4.68 6.32
C GLU A 25 -7.92 -3.72 5.86
N ASN A 26 -7.47 -2.92 6.83
CA ASN A 26 -6.50 -1.86 6.66
C ASN A 26 -5.42 -2.45 5.78
N SER A 27 -5.39 -1.98 4.53
CA SER A 27 -4.67 -2.54 3.39
C SER A 27 -3.52 -3.36 3.93
N GLN A 28 -3.73 -4.68 3.91
CA GLN A 28 -2.78 -5.73 4.25
C GLN A 28 -1.43 -5.09 4.35
N SER A 29 -0.86 -5.00 5.56
CA SER A 29 0.52 -4.60 5.77
C SER A 29 1.28 -5.11 4.57
N LEU A 30 1.61 -4.21 3.63
CA LEU A 30 2.15 -4.63 2.37
C LEU A 30 3.50 -5.18 2.81
N THR A 31 3.57 -6.49 3.00
CA THR A 31 4.79 -7.19 3.29
C THR A 31 5.52 -7.18 1.97
N THR A 32 5.97 -5.98 1.59
CA THR A 32 6.89 -5.75 0.50
C THR A 32 8.10 -6.61 0.83
N LEU A 33 8.55 -7.39 -0.15
CA LEU A 33 9.74 -8.20 0.03
C LEU A 33 10.88 -7.28 0.51
N GLU A 34 11.56 -7.71 1.57
CA GLU A 34 12.70 -6.96 2.07
C GLU A 34 13.80 -6.98 1.02
N GLU A 35 14.27 -5.79 0.65
CA GLU A 35 15.19 -5.63 -0.45
C GLU A 35 16.58 -6.16 -0.11
N VAL A 36 17.12 -6.97 -1.01
CA VAL A 36 18.41 -7.64 -0.89
C VAL A 36 19.44 -6.86 -1.70
N VAL A 37 20.54 -6.47 -1.05
CA VAL A 37 21.64 -5.75 -1.70
C VAL A 37 22.91 -6.60 -1.64
N VAL A 38 23.61 -6.67 -2.78
CA VAL A 38 24.86 -7.45 -2.91
C VAL A 38 26.10 -6.56 -2.93
N THR A 39 25.92 -5.25 -3.17
CA THR A 39 27.03 -4.31 -3.39
C THR A 39 27.87 -4.09 -2.14
N ALA A 40 27.26 -4.17 -0.95
CA ALA A 40 27.95 -3.87 0.30
C ALA A 40 28.81 -5.02 0.84
N THR A 41 28.36 -6.27 0.66
CA THR A 41 28.99 -7.46 1.28
C THR A 41 29.46 -8.50 0.26
N LYS A 42 29.12 -8.33 -1.04
CA LYS A 42 29.28 -9.33 -2.12
C LYS A 42 28.49 -10.62 -1.90
N THR A 43 27.64 -10.65 -0.88
CA THR A 43 26.70 -11.72 -0.54
C THR A 43 25.29 -11.13 -0.55
N GLU A 44 24.28 -11.97 -0.81
CA GLU A 44 22.90 -11.53 -0.71
C GLU A 44 22.55 -11.26 0.75
N GLU A 45 22.45 -9.98 1.12
CA GLU A 45 22.06 -9.55 2.47
C GLU A 45 21.00 -8.46 2.40
N ARG A 46 20.10 -8.45 3.39
CA ARG A 46 19.11 -7.38 3.51
C ARG A 46 19.79 -6.12 3.97
N ARG A 47 19.34 -4.95 3.50
CA ARG A 47 19.93 -3.66 3.87
C ARG A 47 20.10 -3.46 5.39
N LYS A 48 19.12 -3.89 6.18
CA LYS A 48 19.12 -3.78 7.65
C LYS A 48 20.17 -4.63 8.36
N ASP A 49 20.67 -5.68 7.71
CA ASP A 49 21.62 -6.61 8.29
C ASP A 49 23.08 -6.19 8.00
N ILE A 50 23.28 -5.13 7.20
CA ILE A 50 24.60 -4.64 6.82
C ILE A 50 25.11 -3.65 7.89
N PRO A 51 26.32 -3.83 8.42
CA PRO A 51 26.86 -2.99 9.49
C PRO A 51 27.22 -1.56 9.04
N ASN A 52 27.37 -1.35 7.73
CA ASN A 52 27.70 -0.06 7.14
C ASN A 52 26.45 0.67 6.63
N SER A 53 26.49 2.01 6.63
CA SER A 53 25.44 2.81 6.01
C SER A 53 25.44 2.63 4.49
N VAL A 54 24.33 2.16 3.94
CA VAL A 54 24.12 1.96 2.50
C VAL A 54 22.94 2.81 2.05
N ILE A 55 23.13 3.56 0.96
CA ILE A 55 22.08 4.27 0.23
C ILE A 55 21.66 3.36 -0.93
N LEU A 56 20.35 3.17 -1.08
CA LEU A 56 19.75 2.47 -2.19
C LEU A 56 19.02 3.49 -3.05
N ILE A 57 19.25 3.43 -4.34
CA ILE A 57 18.57 4.21 -5.37
C ILE A 57 18.04 3.17 -6.33
N ASP A 58 16.72 3.01 -6.38
CA ASP A 58 16.05 1.99 -7.21
C ASP A 58 15.70 2.51 -8.62
N GLU A 59 15.05 1.67 -9.43
CA GLU A 59 14.65 2.04 -10.79
C GLU A 59 13.72 3.26 -10.81
N ILE A 60 12.77 3.35 -9.88
CA ILE A 60 11.80 4.44 -9.82
C ILE A 60 12.52 5.73 -9.42
N ASP A 61 13.38 5.66 -8.40
CA ASP A 61 14.21 6.80 -7.99
C ASP A 61 15.07 7.34 -9.15
N ILE A 62 15.60 6.45 -9.99
CA ILE A 62 16.40 6.81 -11.18
C ILE A 62 15.52 7.43 -12.27
N GLU A 63 14.35 6.85 -12.55
CA GLU A 63 13.44 7.34 -13.59
C GLU A 63 12.81 8.69 -13.25
N GLU A 64 12.50 8.92 -11.97
CA GLU A 64 11.98 10.20 -11.48
C GLU A 64 13.07 11.27 -11.37
N SER A 65 14.34 10.85 -11.33
CA SER A 65 15.47 11.77 -11.32
C SER A 65 15.65 12.47 -12.67
N SER A 66 15.89 13.79 -12.64
CA SER A 66 16.28 14.54 -13.83
C SER A 66 17.78 14.41 -14.16
N ALA A 67 18.53 13.62 -13.39
CA ALA A 67 19.97 13.50 -13.53
C ALA A 67 20.38 12.85 -14.85
N LYS A 68 21.38 13.42 -15.52
CA LYS A 68 21.90 12.92 -16.81
C LYS A 68 23.17 12.09 -16.66
N SER A 69 23.72 12.04 -15.46
CA SER A 69 24.96 11.34 -15.16
C SER A 69 24.97 10.82 -13.72
N LEU A 70 25.79 9.80 -13.45
CA LEU A 70 25.94 9.25 -12.10
C LEU A 70 26.44 10.30 -11.10
N GLY A 71 27.29 11.23 -11.54
CA GLY A 71 27.79 12.29 -10.66
C GLY A 71 26.70 13.25 -10.22
N GLU A 72 25.71 13.53 -11.09
CA GLU A 72 24.54 14.36 -10.76
C GLU A 72 23.52 13.59 -9.91
N LEU A 73 23.36 12.29 -10.16
CA LEU A 73 22.46 11.42 -9.40
C LEU A 73 22.94 11.19 -7.95
N LEU A 74 24.25 11.24 -7.73
CA LEU A 74 24.88 10.94 -6.43
C LEU A 74 25.37 12.18 -5.67
N ALA A 75 25.22 13.39 -6.22
CA ALA A 75 25.64 14.65 -5.60
C ALA A 75 24.59 15.21 -4.65
#